data_AF-A0A964I2W3-F1
#
_entry.id   AF-A0A964I2W3-F1
#
_cell.length_a   1.000
_cell.length_b   1.000
_cell.length_c   1.000
_cell.angle_alpha   90.00
_cell.angle_beta   90.00
_cell.angle_gamma   90.00
#
_symmetry.space_group_name_H-M   'P 1'
#
loop_
_entity.id
_entity.type
_entity.pdbx_description
1 polymer ?
#
loop_
_entity_poly.entity_id
_entity_poly.type
_entity_poly.pdbx_seq_one_letter_code
_entity_poly.pdbx_strand_id
1 'polypeptide(L)' 'MTVGEWLEWAQADVLKRGFPELIPPLEGLAQATERLRSADWNDDADKNIAFDLAHPSTPLGVPQSLSKGQGGPSDRPDSK' A
#
# COMPACT_ATOMS: atom_id res chain seq x y z
N MET A 1 -3.73 14.22 16.20
CA MET A 1 -3.82 15.68 16.03
C MET A 1 -4.42 15.95 14.66
N THR A 2 -5.59 16.59 14.62
CA THR A 2 -6.29 16.98 13.39
C THR A 2 -5.68 18.25 12.79
N VAL A 3 -6.08 18.61 11.56
CA VAL A 3 -5.67 19.91 10.97
C VAL A 3 -6.24 21.07 11.78
N GLY A 4 -7.50 20.95 12.26
CA GLY A 4 -8.13 21.97 13.10
C GLY A 4 -7.41 22.19 14.43
N GLU A 5 -7.06 21.11 15.15
CA GLU A 5 -6.30 21.20 16.41
C GLU A 5 -4.93 21.89 16.21
N TRP A 6 -4.26 21.61 15.09
CA TRP A 6 -3.01 22.29 14.74
C TRP A 6 -3.24 23.78 14.44
N LEU A 7 -4.28 24.13 13.68
CA LEU A 7 -4.58 25.51 13.31
C LEU A 7 -4.86 26.36 14.54
N GLU A 8 -5.63 25.84 15.50
CA GLU A 8 -5.93 26.53 16.76
C GLU A 8 -4.65 26.88 17.54
N TRP A 9 -3.74 25.92 17.67
CA TRP A 9 -2.46 26.15 18.35
C TRP A 9 -1.57 27.14 17.60
N ALA A 10 -1.53 27.06 16.26
CA ALA A 10 -0.76 27.98 15.45
C ALA A 10 -1.29 29.43 15.54
N GLN A 11 -2.61 29.61 15.50
CA GLN A 11 -3.25 30.92 15.67
C GLN A 11 -2.97 31.51 17.06
N ALA A 12 -3.06 30.69 18.11
CA ALA A 12 -2.74 31.12 19.47
C ALA A 12 -1.28 31.57 19.61
N ASP A 13 -0.33 30.86 18.97
CA ASP A 13 1.10 31.21 19.01
C ASP A 13 1.39 32.52 18.25
N VAL A 14 0.83 32.74 17.07
CA VAL A 14 1.06 33.98 16.32
C VAL A 14 0.42 35.19 17.00
N LEU A 15 -0.74 35.02 17.65
CA LEU A 15 -1.35 36.07 18.46
C LEU A 15 -0.49 36.41 19.68
N LYS A 16 0.02 35.38 20.39
CA LYS A 16 0.92 35.58 21.52
C LYS A 16 2.22 36.29 21.13
N ARG A 17 2.71 36.08 19.91
CA ARG A 17 3.93 36.69 19.37
C ARG A 17 3.72 38.04 18.69
N GLY A 18 2.46 38.48 18.52
CA GLY A 18 2.13 39.77 17.92
C GLY A 18 2.20 39.80 16.39
N PHE A 19 1.96 38.67 15.73
CA PHE A 19 1.91 38.55 14.27
C PHE A 19 0.50 38.16 13.75
N PRO A 20 -0.54 38.98 14.01
CA PRO A 20 -1.91 38.66 13.61
C PRO A 20 -2.11 38.55 12.09
N GLU A 21 -1.25 39.19 11.29
CA GLU A 21 -1.25 39.11 9.83
C GLU A 21 -0.97 37.70 9.28
N LEU A 22 -0.45 36.79 10.12
CA LEU A 22 -0.22 35.40 9.76
C LEU A 22 -1.48 34.53 9.86
N ILE A 23 -2.60 35.03 10.41
CA ILE A 23 -3.83 34.25 10.54
C ILE A 23 -4.38 33.83 9.15
N PRO A 24 -4.60 34.75 8.17
CA PRO A 24 -5.09 34.36 6.85
C PRO A 24 -4.24 33.31 6.11
N PRO A 25 -2.89 33.40 6.06
CA PRO A 25 -2.10 32.35 5.43
C PRO A 25 -2.14 31.01 6.19
N LEU A 26 -2.29 31.01 7.52
CA LEU A 26 -2.48 29.78 8.30
C LEU A 26 -3.81 29.09 7.97
N GLU A 27 -4.89 29.86 7.82
CA GLU A 27 -6.20 29.35 7.38
C GLU A 27 -6.12 28.76 5.96
N GLY A 28 -5.44 29.45 5.04
CA GLY A 28 -5.19 28.95 3.69
C GLY A 28 -4.42 27.63 3.68
N LEU A 29 -3.41 27.50 4.54
CA LEU A 29 -2.63 26.26 4.68
C LEU A 29 -3.46 25.12 5.27
N ALA A 30 -4.29 25.39 6.27
CA ALA A 30 -5.21 24.40 6.84
C ALA A 30 -6.16 23.87 5.75
N GLN A 31 -6.80 24.77 4.99
CA GLN A 31 -7.71 24.40 3.92
C GLN A 31 -7.02 23.58 2.82
N ALA A 32 -5.81 23.96 2.41
CA ALA A 32 -5.04 23.21 1.43
C ALA A 32 -4.70 21.79 1.93
N THR A 33 -4.35 21.68 3.21
CA THR A 33 -4.01 20.40 3.85
C THR A 33 -5.22 19.48 3.99
N GLU A 34 -6.38 20.03 4.36
CA GLU A 34 -7.64 19.27 4.40
C GLU A 34 -8.01 18.72 3.03
N ARG A 35 -7.97 19.56 1.99
CA ARG A 35 -8.23 19.14 0.60
C ARG A 35 -7.26 18.08 0.12
N LEU A 36 -5.98 18.20 0.48
CA LEU A 36 -4.96 17.21 0.12
C LEU A 36 -5.26 15.86 0.77
N ARG A 37 -5.65 15.87 2.06
CA ARG A 37 -5.97 14.64 2.80
C ARG A 37 -7.28 14.00 2.35
N SER A 38 -8.25 14.81 1.94
CA SER A 38 -9.55 14.35 1.45
C SER A 38 -9.55 14.00 -0.04
N ALA A 39 -8.41 14.11 -0.74
CA ALA A 39 -8.36 13.82 -2.16
C ALA A 39 -8.42 12.32 -2.40
N ASP A 40 -9.17 11.89 -3.42
CA ASP A 40 -9.41 10.47 -3.72
C ASP A 40 -8.12 9.66 -3.95
N TRP A 41 -7.04 10.30 -4.42
CA TRP A 41 -5.74 9.64 -4.58
C TRP A 41 -5.06 9.31 -3.24
N ASN A 42 -5.48 9.96 -2.16
CA ASN A 42 -4.92 9.82 -0.82
C ASN A 42 -5.64 8.75 0.03
N ASP A 43 -6.68 8.09 -0.49
CA ASP A 43 -7.39 6.98 0.18
C ASP A 43 -6.50 5.74 0.42
N ASP A 44 -5.38 5.64 -0.28
CA ASP A 44 -4.38 4.56 -0.08
C ASP A 44 -3.37 4.88 1.05
N ALA A 45 -3.30 6.12 1.55
CA ALA A 45 -2.30 6.53 2.54
C ALA A 45 -2.56 5.98 3.95
N ASP A 46 -3.82 5.63 4.27
CA ASP A 46 -4.21 4.95 5.51
C ASP A 46 -4.11 3.42 5.42
N LYS A 47 -3.86 2.88 4.22
CA LYS A 47 -3.64 1.45 4.07
C LYS A 47 -2.24 1.15 4.59
N ASN A 48 -2.20 0.63 5.81
CA ASN A 48 -1.15 -0.24 6.30
C ASN A 48 -1.11 -1.48 5.39
N ILE A 49 -0.64 -1.30 4.15
CA ILE A 49 -0.37 -2.38 3.23
C ILE A 49 0.76 -3.13 3.93
N ALA A 50 0.38 -4.23 4.57
CA ALA A 50 1.25 -5.34 4.88
C ALA A 50 1.94 -5.73 3.57
N PHE A 51 2.99 -5.01 3.23
CA PHE A 51 3.77 -5.24 2.04
C PHE A 51 4.54 -6.53 2.34
N ASP A 52 4.01 -7.60 1.77
CA ASP A 52 4.74 -8.79 1.40
C ASP A 52 5.07 -9.83 2.48
N LEU A 53 4.03 -10.51 2.98
CA LEU A 53 4.15 -11.92 3.40
C LEU A 53 3.63 -12.89 2.33
N ALA A 54 3.46 -12.40 1.09
CA ALA A 54 2.95 -13.18 -0.04
C ALA A 54 4.07 -13.56 -1.02
N HIS A 55 5.32 -13.61 -0.59
CA HIS A 55 6.30 -14.48 -1.22
C HIS A 55 5.91 -15.94 -0.93
N PRO A 56 5.40 -16.74 -1.89
CA PRO A 56 5.64 -18.17 -1.81
C PRO A 56 7.15 -18.32 -2.02
N SER A 57 7.91 -18.38 -0.92
CA SER A 57 9.27 -18.92 -0.93
C SER A 57 9.18 -20.27 -1.63
N THR A 58 9.51 -20.27 -2.92
CA THR A 58 9.61 -21.47 -3.72
C THR A 58 10.83 -22.19 -3.17
N PRO A 59 10.71 -23.35 -2.51
CA PRO A 59 11.89 -24.09 -2.13
C PRO A 59 12.54 -24.57 -3.43
N LEU A 60 13.62 -23.90 -3.81
CA LEU A 60 14.62 -24.39 -4.74
C LEU A 60 15.10 -25.75 -4.21
N GLY A 61 14.61 -26.83 -4.80
CA GLY A 61 15.07 -28.17 -4.47
C GLY A 61 14.16 -29.29 -4.96
N VAL A 62 14.63 -29.96 -6.01
CA VAL A 62 14.38 -31.35 -6.44
C VAL A 62 13.68 -31.44 -7.82
N PRO A 63 14.35 -32.06 -8.83
CA PRO A 63 13.86 -32.11 -10.21
C PRO A 63 12.61 -32.98 -10.37
N GLN A 64 11.64 -32.47 -11.12
CA GLN A 64 10.53 -33.27 -11.65
C GLN A 64 11.08 -34.37 -12.56
N SER A 65 10.96 -35.62 -12.12
CA SER A 65 11.03 -36.78 -13.00
C SER A 65 9.81 -37.65 -12.74
N LEU A 66 8.74 -37.42 -13.50
CA LEU A 66 7.85 -38.49 -14.00
C LEU A 66 6.88 -37.89 -15.04
N SER A 67 7.36 -37.71 -16.27
CA SER A 67 6.47 -37.46 -17.41
C SER A 67 5.74 -38.76 -17.75
N LYS A 68 4.44 -38.78 -17.48
CA LYS A 68 3.50 -39.81 -17.92
C LYS A 68 2.95 -39.36 -19.28
N GLY A 69 3.30 -40.05 -20.36
CA GLY A 69 2.86 -39.71 -21.73
C GLY A 69 3.17 -40.78 -22.78
N GLN A 70 2.26 -41.76 -22.89
CA GLN A 70 1.60 -42.24 -24.13
C GLN A 70 2.40 -42.49 -25.44
N GLY A 71 2.37 -43.74 -25.95
CA GLY A 71 2.57 -44.09 -27.38
C GLY A 71 3.23 -45.47 -27.64
N GLY A 72 2.51 -46.41 -28.29
CA GLY A 72 2.96 -47.79 -28.66
C GLY A 72 3.99 -47.86 -29.80
N PRO A 73 4.22 -48.99 -30.54
CA PRO A 73 3.43 -50.24 -30.68
C PRO A 73 4.25 -51.57 -30.59
N SER A 74 3.58 -52.71 -30.87
CA SER A 74 4.12 -54.09 -31.08
C SER A 74 4.76 -54.75 -29.85
N ASP A 75 4.54 -56.01 -29.49
CA ASP A 75 4.34 -57.21 -30.30
C ASP A 75 3.57 -58.27 -29.47
N ARG A 76 2.77 -59.09 -30.15
CA ARG A 76 2.20 -60.33 -29.60
C ARG A 76 3.33 -61.37 -29.59
N PRO A 77 3.37 -62.30 -28.63
CA PRO A 77 2.73 -63.57 -28.95
C PRO A 77 2.04 -64.27 -27.79
N ASP A 78 1.03 -65.04 -28.18
CA ASP A 78 0.39 -66.13 -27.44
C ASP A 78 1.39 -67.04 -26.70
N SER A 79 1.00 -67.55 -25.53
CA SER A 79 1.22 -68.97 -25.17
C SER A 79 0.48 -69.37 -23.89
N LYS A 80 -0.56 -70.19 -24.11
CA LYS A 80 -1.01 -71.38 -23.36
C LYS A 80 -1.49 -71.28 -21.91
#